data_AF-A0A4Q3AD72-F1
#
_entry.id   AF-A0A4Q3AD72-F1
#
_cell.length_a   1.000
_cell.length_b   1.000
_cell.length_c   1.000
_cell.angle_alpha   90.00
_cell.angle_beta   90.00
_cell.angle_gamma   90.00
#
_symmetry.space_group_name_H-M   'P 1'
#
loop_
_entity.id
_entity.type
_entity.pdbx_description
1 polymer ?
#
loop_
_entity_poly.entity_id
_entity_poly.type
_entity_poly.pdbx_seq_one_letter_code
_entity_poly.pdbx_strand_id
1 'polypeptide(L)'
;ERGVVPFLKVDKGLEDEAAGVQLMKPNAGLEALCERARAKGVFGTKMRSVIKSANAAGIDAIVDQQFAEGRRILGSGLIPILEPEYDITASDRAEGETLLRDSILRNLDTLGEGEEVMLKLSIPAEAGLYAPLIAHPKVLRVVALSGGFSTDEACEKLAENPGMIASFSRGLLQDLRHQQSDDEFDGTLGAAIDQIHAASVT
;
A
#
# COMPACT_ATOMS: atom_id res chain seq x y z
N GLU A 1 7.95 -13.75 18.63
CA GLU A 1 9.40 -14.03 18.66
C GLU A 1 10.22 -12.98 17.92
N ARG A 2 10.00 -12.72 16.62
CA ARG A 2 10.80 -11.75 15.85
C ARG A 2 10.40 -10.27 15.96
N GLY A 3 9.37 -9.92 16.73
CA GLY A 3 8.88 -8.54 16.82
C GLY A 3 8.20 -7.99 15.55
N VAL A 4 7.93 -8.83 14.56
CA VAL A 4 7.32 -8.44 13.27
C VAL A 4 5.80 -8.58 13.34
N VAL A 5 5.07 -7.51 13.01
CA VAL A 5 3.60 -7.47 13.01
C VAL A 5 3.05 -8.18 11.77
N PRO A 6 2.19 -9.21 11.92
CA PRO A 6 1.71 -10.01 10.79
C PRO A 6 0.51 -9.35 10.06
N PHE A 7 0.58 -9.32 8.73
CA PHE A 7 -0.51 -8.89 7.85
C PHE A 7 -0.85 -9.99 6.82
N LEU A 8 -2.11 -10.01 6.37
CA LEU A 8 -2.60 -10.97 5.36
C LEU A 8 -3.13 -10.27 4.10
N LYS A 9 -2.67 -10.69 2.92
CA LYS A 9 -3.28 -10.29 1.64
C LYS A 9 -4.66 -10.93 1.47
N VAL A 10 -5.70 -10.15 1.21
CA VAL A 10 -7.09 -10.65 1.16
C VAL A 10 -7.79 -10.52 -0.20
N ASP A 11 -7.32 -9.65 -1.11
CA ASP A 11 -7.92 -9.49 -2.44
C ASP A 11 -7.90 -10.78 -3.28
N LYS A 12 -8.84 -10.88 -4.23
CA LYS A 12 -8.97 -12.02 -5.16
C LYS A 12 -8.42 -11.71 -6.56
N GLY A 13 -7.49 -10.75 -6.63
CA GLY A 13 -7.02 -10.18 -7.88
C GLY A 13 -7.96 -9.11 -8.42
N LEU A 14 -7.72 -8.72 -9.67
CA LEU A 14 -8.32 -7.56 -10.30
C LEU A 14 -9.31 -7.95 -11.39
N GLU A 15 -10.33 -7.10 -11.56
CA GLU A 15 -11.18 -7.09 -12.75
C GLU A 15 -10.42 -6.57 -13.98
N ASP A 16 -11.04 -6.70 -15.15
CA ASP A 16 -10.53 -6.11 -16.37
C ASP A 16 -10.50 -4.58 -16.27
N GLU A 17 -9.61 -3.96 -17.04
CA GLU A 17 -9.50 -2.51 -17.03
C GLU A 17 -10.77 -1.86 -17.61
N ALA A 18 -11.33 -0.94 -16.84
CA ALA A 18 -12.45 -0.10 -17.25
C ALA A 18 -12.28 1.29 -16.65
N ALA A 19 -12.57 2.33 -17.43
CA ALA A 19 -12.43 3.73 -17.01
C ALA A 19 -11.04 4.06 -16.41
N GLY A 20 -9.97 3.51 -16.99
CA GLY A 20 -8.60 3.81 -16.55
C GLY A 20 -8.19 3.16 -15.24
N VAL A 21 -8.96 2.20 -14.72
CA VAL A 21 -8.67 1.52 -13.45
C VAL A 21 -8.98 0.02 -13.52
N GLN A 22 -8.44 -0.74 -12.58
CA GLN A 22 -8.77 -2.14 -12.35
C GLN A 22 -9.23 -2.31 -10.90
N LEU A 23 -10.54 -2.49 -10.73
CA LEU A 23 -11.16 -2.78 -9.45
C LEU A 23 -10.75 -4.16 -8.94
N MET A 24 -10.89 -4.37 -7.63
CA MET A 24 -10.74 -5.69 -7.02
C MET A 24 -11.92 -6.58 -7.39
N LYS A 25 -11.66 -7.87 -7.65
CA LYS A 25 -12.72 -8.86 -7.80
C LYS A 25 -13.53 -9.01 -6.51
N PRO A 26 -14.85 -9.30 -6.60
CA PRO A 26 -15.71 -9.51 -5.44
C PRO A 26 -15.15 -10.53 -4.45
N ASN A 27 -15.25 -10.23 -3.16
CA ASN A 27 -14.74 -11.07 -2.09
C ASN A 27 -15.83 -11.42 -1.07
N ALA A 28 -16.75 -12.31 -1.47
CA ALA A 28 -17.89 -12.72 -0.63
C ALA A 28 -17.49 -13.44 0.67
N GLY A 29 -16.26 -13.98 0.76
CA GLY A 29 -15.75 -14.70 1.93
C GLY A 29 -14.76 -13.89 2.78
N LEU A 30 -14.74 -12.56 2.67
CA LEU A 30 -13.77 -11.70 3.34
C LEU A 30 -13.85 -11.82 4.87
N GLU A 31 -15.03 -11.72 5.45
CA GLU A 31 -15.26 -11.71 6.90
C GLU A 31 -14.78 -13.03 7.52
N ALA A 32 -15.19 -14.17 6.94
CA ALA A 32 -14.74 -15.48 7.37
C ALA A 32 -13.21 -15.67 7.21
N LEU A 33 -12.58 -15.02 6.24
CA LEU A 33 -11.13 -15.00 6.11
C LEU A 33 -10.48 -14.16 7.23
N CYS A 34 -11.01 -12.96 7.50
CA CYS A 34 -10.56 -12.06 8.55
C CYS A 34 -10.69 -12.68 9.95
N GLU A 35 -11.81 -13.34 10.25
CA GLU A 35 -12.01 -14.05 11.53
C GLU A 35 -10.94 -15.13 11.76
N ARG A 36 -10.66 -15.94 10.73
CA ARG A 36 -9.60 -16.95 10.79
C ARG A 36 -8.21 -16.33 10.94
N ALA A 37 -7.96 -15.20 10.28
CA ALA A 37 -6.69 -14.47 10.38
C ALA A 37 -6.49 -13.93 11.81
N ARG A 38 -7.51 -13.27 12.36
CA ARG A 38 -7.51 -12.75 13.73
C ARG A 38 -7.29 -13.86 14.76
N ALA A 39 -7.95 -15.01 14.60
CA ALA A 39 -7.77 -16.17 15.47
C ALA A 39 -6.33 -16.74 15.44
N LYS A 40 -5.55 -16.43 14.40
CA LYS A 40 -4.13 -16.78 14.28
C LYS A 40 -3.18 -15.66 14.72
N GLY A 41 -3.70 -14.56 15.27
CA GLY A 41 -2.91 -13.41 15.70
C GLY A 41 -2.45 -12.49 14.56
N VAL A 42 -3.09 -12.54 13.38
CA VAL A 42 -2.89 -11.53 12.34
C VAL A 42 -3.41 -10.20 12.85
N PHE A 43 -2.64 -9.12 12.66
CA PHE A 43 -3.00 -7.77 13.12
C PHE A 43 -3.84 -7.02 12.07
N GLY A 44 -3.49 -7.18 10.80
CA GLY A 44 -4.13 -6.44 9.73
C GLY A 44 -4.17 -7.19 8.40
N THR A 45 -4.79 -6.56 7.42
CA THR A 45 -4.90 -7.09 6.07
C THR A 45 -4.29 -6.14 5.07
N LYS A 46 -4.18 -6.59 3.82
CA LYS A 46 -3.83 -5.74 2.70
C LYS A 46 -4.61 -6.17 1.46
N MET A 47 -5.02 -5.21 0.64
CA MET A 47 -5.73 -5.46 -0.61
C MET A 47 -5.35 -4.46 -1.69
N ARG A 48 -5.19 -4.97 -2.92
CA ARG A 48 -4.63 -4.20 -4.06
C ARG A 48 -5.66 -3.93 -5.12
N SER A 49 -5.74 -2.68 -5.55
CA SER A 49 -6.35 -2.26 -6.81
C SER A 49 -5.34 -1.46 -7.65
N VAL A 50 -5.65 -1.14 -8.91
CA VAL A 50 -4.71 -0.45 -9.81
C VAL A 50 -5.38 0.70 -10.55
N ILE A 51 -4.66 1.81 -10.69
CA ILE A 51 -5.01 2.98 -11.49
C ILE A 51 -4.01 3.08 -12.64
N LYS A 52 -4.53 3.23 -13.86
CA LYS A 52 -3.78 3.25 -15.13
C LYS A 52 -3.78 4.62 -15.79
N SER A 53 -4.78 5.46 -15.51
CA SER A 53 -4.86 6.83 -16.02
C SER A 53 -5.65 7.73 -15.09
N ALA A 54 -5.53 9.05 -15.31
CA ALA A 54 -6.13 10.12 -14.52
C ALA A 54 -7.63 10.27 -14.82
N ASN A 55 -8.36 9.17 -14.73
CA ASN A 55 -9.81 9.15 -14.86
C ASN A 55 -10.45 9.39 -13.49
N ALA A 56 -10.98 10.59 -13.26
CA ALA A 56 -11.55 10.96 -11.97
C ALA A 56 -12.63 9.97 -11.47
N ALA A 57 -13.54 9.52 -12.34
CA ALA A 57 -14.60 8.59 -11.96
C ALA A 57 -14.06 7.19 -11.64
N GLY A 58 -13.06 6.71 -12.40
CA GLY A 58 -12.39 5.44 -12.11
C GLY A 58 -11.63 5.49 -10.79
N ILE A 59 -10.92 6.59 -10.52
CA ILE A 59 -10.18 6.80 -9.27
C ILE A 59 -11.14 6.83 -8.08
N ASP A 60 -12.25 7.56 -8.17
CA ASP A 60 -13.27 7.56 -7.11
C ASP A 60 -13.85 6.15 -6.89
N ALA A 61 -14.15 5.40 -7.96
CA ALA A 61 -14.61 4.02 -7.83
C ALA A 61 -13.59 3.10 -7.12
N ILE A 62 -12.30 3.28 -7.39
CA ILE A 62 -11.22 2.57 -6.71
C ILE A 62 -11.21 2.89 -5.21
N VAL A 63 -11.24 4.17 -4.86
CA VAL A 63 -11.16 4.61 -3.47
C VAL A 63 -12.42 4.17 -2.72
N ASP A 64 -13.60 4.34 -3.30
CA ASP A 64 -14.86 3.92 -2.70
C ASP A 64 -14.87 2.40 -2.43
N GLN A 65 -14.39 1.59 -3.37
CA GLN A 65 -14.27 0.14 -3.18
C GLN A 65 -13.26 -0.20 -2.08
N GLN A 66 -12.10 0.46 -2.05
CA GLN A 66 -11.07 0.26 -1.02
C GLN A 66 -11.63 0.57 0.37
N PHE A 67 -12.35 1.68 0.55
CA PHE A 67 -12.96 2.03 1.83
C PHE A 67 -14.14 1.13 2.21
N ALA A 68 -14.95 0.68 1.24
CA ALA A 68 -16.03 -0.27 1.49
C ALA A 68 -15.51 -1.61 2.02
N GLU A 69 -14.49 -2.19 1.37
CA GLU A 69 -13.82 -3.40 1.85
C GLU A 69 -13.06 -3.14 3.17
N GLY A 70 -12.46 -1.95 3.31
CA GLY A 70 -11.76 -1.53 4.53
C GLY A 70 -12.67 -1.54 5.75
N ARG A 71 -13.90 -1.04 5.61
CA ARG A 71 -14.93 -1.09 6.66
C ARG A 71 -15.34 -2.52 7.02
N ARG A 72 -15.46 -3.43 6.04
CA ARG A 72 -15.72 -4.86 6.32
C ARG A 72 -14.61 -5.49 7.16
N ILE A 73 -13.35 -5.11 6.88
CA ILE A 73 -12.17 -5.58 7.61
C ILE A 73 -12.12 -4.99 9.03
N LEU A 74 -12.37 -3.68 9.18
CA LEU A 74 -12.46 -3.01 10.48
C LEU A 74 -13.54 -3.65 11.36
N GLY A 75 -14.70 -3.97 10.79
CA GLY A 75 -15.78 -4.69 11.48
C GLY A 75 -15.38 -6.10 11.96
N SER A 76 -14.32 -6.66 11.39
CA SER A 76 -13.71 -7.92 11.83
C SER A 76 -12.59 -7.72 12.87
N GLY A 77 -12.30 -6.48 13.28
CA GLY A 77 -11.28 -6.14 14.28
C GLY A 77 -9.83 -6.24 13.78
N LEU A 78 -9.60 -6.05 12.47
CA LEU A 78 -8.28 -6.01 11.85
C LEU A 78 -8.02 -4.64 11.23
N ILE A 79 -6.76 -4.19 11.17
CA ILE A 79 -6.40 -2.95 10.47
C ILE A 79 -6.25 -3.20 8.96
N PRO A 80 -7.01 -2.52 8.08
CA PRO A 80 -6.84 -2.65 6.64
C PRO A 80 -5.70 -1.76 6.12
N ILE A 81 -4.84 -2.33 5.29
CA ILE A 81 -3.99 -1.57 4.36
C ILE A 81 -4.73 -1.45 3.02
N LEU A 82 -5.17 -0.23 2.69
CA LEU A 82 -5.76 0.12 1.39
C LEU A 82 -4.64 0.38 0.39
N GLU A 83 -4.60 -0.35 -0.73
CA GLU A 83 -3.56 -0.17 -1.76
C GLU A 83 -4.16 0.17 -3.14
N PRO A 84 -4.58 1.43 -3.35
CA PRO A 84 -4.86 1.96 -4.68
C PRO A 84 -3.53 2.32 -5.39
N GLU A 85 -2.92 1.33 -6.04
CA GLU A 85 -1.65 1.50 -6.73
C GLU A 85 -1.82 2.32 -8.00
N TYR A 86 -1.11 3.45 -8.11
CA TYR A 86 -1.00 4.19 -9.37
C TYR A 86 0.17 3.64 -10.19
N ASP A 87 -0.06 3.32 -11.46
CA ASP A 87 1.00 2.85 -12.36
C ASP A 87 2.09 3.91 -12.52
N ILE A 88 3.32 3.57 -12.10
CA ILE A 88 4.45 4.51 -12.13
C ILE A 88 4.86 4.95 -13.54
N THR A 89 4.40 4.22 -14.57
CA THR A 89 4.68 4.48 -16.00
C THR A 89 3.61 5.34 -16.68
N ALA A 90 2.49 5.63 -16.01
CA ALA A 90 1.43 6.45 -16.57
C ALA A 90 1.89 7.90 -16.80
N SER A 91 1.61 8.45 -17.98
CA SER A 91 2.05 9.80 -18.37
C SER A 91 1.31 10.91 -17.63
N ASP A 92 0.13 10.62 -17.10
CA ASP A 92 -0.76 11.55 -16.38
C ASP A 92 -0.66 11.44 -14.85
N ARG A 93 0.35 10.71 -14.37
CA ARG A 93 0.46 10.30 -12.96
C ARG A 93 0.41 11.46 -11.96
N ALA A 94 1.08 12.58 -12.22
CA ALA A 94 1.06 13.71 -11.28
C ALA A 94 -0.36 14.28 -11.06
N GLU A 95 -1.14 14.42 -12.15
CA GLU A 95 -2.53 14.85 -12.07
C GLU A 95 -3.39 13.78 -11.39
N GLY A 96 -3.25 12.51 -11.79
CA GLY A 96 -4.06 11.43 -11.24
C GLY A 96 -3.76 11.11 -9.77
N GLU A 97 -2.52 11.23 -9.31
CA GLU A 97 -2.18 11.07 -7.90
C GLU A 97 -2.75 12.21 -7.05
N THR A 98 -2.89 13.41 -7.61
CA THR A 98 -3.60 14.52 -6.95
C THR A 98 -5.08 14.18 -6.78
N LEU A 99 -5.73 13.67 -7.84
CA LEU A 99 -7.12 13.19 -7.77
C LEU A 99 -7.28 12.06 -6.75
N LEU A 100 -6.33 11.12 -6.72
CA LEU A 100 -6.30 10.01 -5.77
C LEU A 100 -6.20 10.51 -4.33
N ARG A 101 -5.25 11.41 -4.04
CA ARG A 101 -5.10 12.02 -2.70
C ARG A 101 -6.40 12.67 -2.25
N ASP A 102 -7.01 13.47 -3.11
CA ASP A 102 -8.22 14.22 -2.77
C ASP A 102 -9.41 13.30 -2.56
N SER A 103 -9.51 12.22 -3.35
CA SER A 103 -10.54 11.18 -3.17
C SER A 103 -10.36 10.41 -1.86
N ILE A 104 -9.12 10.06 -1.51
CA ILE A 104 -8.81 9.42 -0.22
C ILE A 104 -9.18 10.34 0.94
N LEU A 105 -8.82 11.63 0.90
CA LEU A 105 -9.17 12.59 1.94
C LEU A 105 -10.69 12.65 2.18
N ARG A 106 -11.49 12.78 1.12
CA ARG A 106 -12.95 12.75 1.23
C ARG A 106 -13.48 11.48 1.88
N ASN A 107 -12.90 10.33 1.56
CA ASN A 107 -13.31 9.05 2.11
C ASN A 107 -12.85 8.85 3.56
N LEU A 108 -11.71 9.42 3.97
CA LEU A 108 -11.25 9.40 5.36
C LEU A 108 -12.22 10.13 6.29
N ASP A 109 -12.86 11.22 5.84
CA ASP A 109 -13.89 11.95 6.59
C ASP A 109 -15.15 11.11 6.88
N THR A 110 -15.32 9.98 6.18
CA THR A 110 -16.44 9.05 6.37
C THR A 110 -16.18 7.96 7.41
N LEU A 111 -14.96 7.87 7.94
CA LEU A 111 -14.61 6.89 8.99
C LEU A 111 -15.14 7.36 10.36
N GLY A 112 -15.71 6.42 11.10
CA GLY A 112 -16.25 6.65 12.44
C GLY A 112 -15.16 6.98 13.46
N GLU A 113 -15.57 7.45 14.65
CA GLU A 113 -14.64 7.70 15.75
C GLU A 113 -13.87 6.43 16.14
N GLY A 114 -12.55 6.54 16.34
CA GLY A 114 -11.68 5.40 16.63
C GLY A 114 -11.35 4.46 15.44
N GLU A 115 -11.98 4.63 14.27
CA GLU A 115 -11.59 3.90 13.07
C GLU A 115 -10.34 4.51 12.43
N GLU A 116 -9.36 3.68 12.11
CA GLU A 116 -8.13 4.08 11.42
C GLU A 116 -7.80 3.07 10.32
N VAL A 117 -7.20 3.56 9.23
CA VAL A 117 -6.71 2.73 8.14
C VAL A 117 -5.22 2.96 7.92
N MET A 118 -4.55 2.00 7.29
CA MET A 118 -3.24 2.22 6.70
C MET A 118 -3.39 2.41 5.18
N LEU A 119 -2.53 3.22 4.59
CA LEU A 119 -2.52 3.45 3.15
C LEU A 119 -1.23 2.91 2.56
N LYS A 120 -1.32 2.15 1.48
CA LYS A 120 -0.16 1.74 0.69
C LYS A 120 -0.25 2.35 -0.71
N LEU A 121 0.62 3.30 -0.99
CA LEU A 121 0.55 4.11 -2.20
C LEU A 121 1.83 3.94 -3.02
N SER A 122 1.72 4.19 -4.32
CA SER A 122 2.91 4.44 -5.15
C SER A 122 3.68 5.62 -4.58
N ILE A 123 5.01 5.58 -4.61
CA ILE A 123 5.82 6.76 -4.27
C ILE A 123 5.40 7.87 -5.24
N PRO A 124 4.96 9.05 -4.76
CA PRO A 124 4.32 10.03 -5.63
C PRO A 124 5.30 10.60 -6.67
N ALA A 125 4.78 11.04 -7.81
CA ALA A 125 5.55 11.73 -8.84
C ALA A 125 6.07 13.08 -8.35
N GLU A 126 5.26 13.75 -7.52
CA GLU A 126 5.62 14.98 -6.83
C GLU A 126 5.91 14.67 -5.35
N ALA A 127 7.17 14.89 -4.94
CA ALA A 127 7.58 14.67 -3.56
C ALA A 127 6.71 15.46 -2.56
N GLY A 128 6.29 14.80 -1.48
CA GLY A 128 5.47 15.40 -0.44
C GLY A 128 3.97 15.47 -0.75
N LEU A 129 3.51 15.01 -1.93
CA LEU A 129 2.09 15.04 -2.33
C LEU A 129 1.14 14.47 -1.27
N TYR A 130 1.55 13.39 -0.60
CA TYR A 130 0.75 12.68 0.40
C TYR A 130 0.94 13.17 1.85
N ALA A 131 1.65 14.28 2.08
CA ALA A 131 1.81 14.86 3.42
C ALA A 131 0.47 15.09 4.16
N PRO A 132 -0.63 15.54 3.50
CA PRO A 132 -1.93 15.65 4.15
C PRO A 132 -2.50 14.30 4.62
N LEU A 133 -2.22 13.21 3.91
CA LEU A 133 -2.65 11.86 4.32
C LEU A 133 -1.84 11.36 5.51
N ILE A 134 -0.53 11.63 5.53
CA ILE A 134 0.37 11.27 6.64
C ILE A 134 -0.04 11.98 7.93
N ALA A 135 -0.45 13.24 7.85
CA ALA A 135 -0.90 14.03 8.99
C ALA A 135 -2.35 13.74 9.43
N HIS A 136 -3.10 12.92 8.69
CA HIS A 136 -4.52 12.73 8.94
C HIS A 136 -4.77 11.82 10.16
N PRO A 137 -5.63 12.20 11.13
CA PRO A 137 -5.84 11.45 12.38
C PRO A 137 -6.53 10.09 12.19
N LYS A 138 -7.03 9.80 10.99
CA LYS A 138 -7.63 8.49 10.61
C LYS A 138 -6.67 7.59 9.84
N VAL A 139 -5.43 8.04 9.63
CA VAL A 139 -4.39 7.30 8.93
C VAL A 139 -3.34 6.87 9.93
N LEU A 140 -3.31 5.59 10.25
CA LEU A 140 -2.35 5.01 11.20
C LEU A 140 -0.92 5.08 10.64
N ARG A 141 -0.77 4.80 9.33
CA ARG A 141 0.51 4.88 8.62
C ARG A 141 0.31 4.94 7.11
N VAL A 142 1.18 5.67 6.42
CA VAL A 142 1.36 5.58 4.97
C VAL A 142 2.61 4.76 4.67
N VAL A 143 2.46 3.75 3.82
CA VAL A 143 3.55 2.88 3.37
C VAL A 143 3.67 2.92 1.84
N ALA A 144 4.86 2.69 1.31
CA ALA A 144 5.16 2.81 -0.11
C ALA A 144 5.33 1.44 -0.79
N LEU A 145 4.73 1.25 -1.96
CA LEU A 145 5.14 0.19 -2.88
C LEU A 145 6.26 0.69 -3.80
N SER A 146 7.20 -0.20 -4.18
CA SER A 146 8.28 0.18 -5.10
C SER A 146 7.83 0.32 -6.56
N GLY A 147 6.66 -0.22 -6.92
CA GLY A 147 5.99 0.05 -8.21
C GLY A 147 6.68 -0.48 -9.48
N GLY A 148 7.91 -0.98 -9.38
CA GLY A 148 8.74 -1.33 -10.54
C GLY A 148 10.11 -0.65 -10.55
N PHE A 149 10.34 0.34 -9.69
CA PHE A 149 11.66 0.90 -9.44
C PHE A 149 12.63 -0.14 -8.87
N SER A 150 13.93 0.07 -9.13
CA SER A 150 15.00 -0.64 -8.42
C SER A 150 14.98 -0.28 -6.92
N THR A 151 15.71 -1.02 -6.08
CA THR A 151 15.79 -0.70 -4.64
C THR A 151 16.38 0.69 -4.46
N ASP A 152 17.45 0.99 -5.18
CA ASP A 152 18.12 2.28 -5.17
C ASP A 152 17.17 3.42 -5.52
N GLU A 153 16.51 3.33 -6.69
CA GLU A 153 15.61 4.39 -7.15
C GLU A 153 14.38 4.53 -6.23
N ALA A 154 13.84 3.42 -5.72
CA ALA A 154 12.72 3.47 -4.78
C ALA A 154 13.14 4.10 -3.44
N CYS A 155 14.35 3.82 -2.95
CA CYS A 155 14.85 4.40 -1.69
C CYS A 155 15.16 5.89 -1.84
N GLU A 156 15.79 6.30 -2.94
CA GLU A 156 16.03 7.72 -3.25
C GLU A 156 14.72 8.52 -3.28
N LYS A 157 13.72 8.04 -4.03
CA LYS A 157 12.40 8.71 -4.09
C LYS A 157 11.64 8.67 -2.77
N LEU A 158 11.74 7.57 -2.02
CA LEU A 158 11.08 7.45 -0.72
C LEU A 158 11.64 8.46 0.29
N ALA A 159 12.96 8.68 0.30
CA ALA A 159 13.62 9.63 1.19
C ALA A 159 13.15 11.10 1.00
N GLU A 160 12.54 11.42 -0.13
CA GLU A 160 11.94 12.73 -0.40
C GLU A 160 10.52 12.89 0.19
N ASN A 161 9.99 11.85 0.86
CA ASN A 161 8.61 11.82 1.38
C ASN A 161 8.58 11.55 2.90
N PRO A 162 8.92 12.55 3.75
CA PRO A 162 9.01 12.36 5.20
C PRO A 162 7.73 11.77 5.81
N GLY A 163 7.90 10.77 6.68
CA GLY A 163 6.81 10.05 7.33
C GLY A 163 6.17 8.92 6.52
N MET A 164 6.53 8.74 5.24
CA MET A 164 6.17 7.56 4.45
C MET A 164 7.26 6.48 4.60
N ILE A 165 6.86 5.23 4.86
CA ILE A 165 7.81 4.12 5.07
C ILE A 165 7.69 3.05 3.98
N ALA A 166 8.74 2.27 3.73
CA ALA A 166 8.68 1.24 2.70
C ALA A 166 7.75 0.06 3.04
N SER A 167 7.11 -0.49 2.01
CA SER A 167 6.43 -1.79 1.99
C SER A 167 6.77 -2.51 0.68
N PHE A 168 8.06 -2.76 0.48
CA PHE A 168 8.59 -3.35 -0.75
C PHE A 168 8.48 -4.87 -0.74
N SER A 169 8.14 -5.45 -1.90
CA SER A 169 8.20 -6.90 -2.14
C SER A 169 9.43 -7.23 -2.98
N ARG A 170 9.34 -7.08 -4.30
CA ARG A 170 10.47 -7.25 -5.22
C ARG A 170 11.63 -6.33 -4.84
N GLY A 171 11.36 -5.08 -4.45
CA GLY A 171 12.39 -4.15 -3.99
C GLY A 171 13.16 -4.59 -2.73
N LEU A 172 12.73 -5.62 -2.00
CA LEU A 172 13.52 -6.21 -0.91
C LEU A 172 14.33 -7.43 -1.37
N LEU A 173 13.86 -8.14 -2.40
CA LEU A 173 14.32 -9.48 -2.74
C LEU A 173 15.03 -9.57 -4.10
N GLN A 174 15.10 -8.48 -4.88
CA GLN A 174 15.47 -8.53 -6.29
C GLN A 174 16.90 -9.02 -6.58
N ASP A 175 17.79 -8.94 -5.60
CA ASP A 175 19.20 -9.37 -5.73
C ASP A 175 19.47 -10.72 -5.07
N LEU A 176 18.48 -11.30 -4.39
CA LEU A 176 18.62 -12.63 -3.80
C LEU A 176 18.53 -13.72 -4.88
N ARG A 177 19.42 -14.71 -4.82
CA ARG A 177 19.50 -15.82 -5.77
C ARG A 177 19.62 -17.14 -5.01
N HIS A 178 19.03 -18.19 -5.58
CA HIS A 178 19.10 -19.53 -4.99
C HIS A 178 20.54 -20.06 -4.89
N GLN A 179 21.44 -19.62 -5.78
CA GLN A 179 22.83 -20.07 -5.83
C GLN A 179 23.76 -19.36 -4.83
N GLN A 180 23.28 -18.33 -4.13
CA GLN A 180 24.08 -17.68 -3.09
C GLN A 180 24.36 -18.66 -1.95
N SER A 181 25.54 -18.55 -1.36
CA SER A 181 25.80 -19.09 -0.04
C SER A 181 24.95 -18.38 1.02
N ASP A 182 24.80 -19.01 2.19
CA ASP A 182 24.06 -18.41 3.31
C ASP A 182 24.61 -17.03 3.69
N ASP A 183 25.95 -16.88 3.75
CA ASP A 183 26.61 -15.60 4.07
C ASP A 183 26.35 -14.52 3.02
N GLU A 184 26.37 -14.87 1.72
CA GLU A 184 26.06 -13.93 0.63
C GLU A 184 24.60 -13.52 0.63
N PHE A 185 23.71 -14.48 0.91
CA PHE A 185 22.27 -14.24 1.02
C PHE A 185 21.97 -13.28 2.18
N ASP A 186 22.49 -13.57 3.37
CA ASP A 186 22.29 -12.76 4.58
C ASP A 186 22.91 -11.38 4.42
N GLY A 187 24.10 -11.27 3.83
CA GLY A 187 24.75 -10.00 3.52
C GLY A 187 23.94 -9.16 2.53
N THR A 188 23.41 -9.77 1.47
CA THR A 188 22.59 -9.08 0.46
C THR A 188 21.27 -8.59 1.05
N LEU A 189 20.59 -9.45 1.82
CA LEU A 189 19.34 -9.11 2.48
C LEU A 189 19.54 -8.01 3.53
N GLY A 190 20.60 -8.11 4.33
CA GLY A 190 20.97 -7.11 5.33
C GLY A 190 21.19 -5.73 4.72
N ALA A 191 21.99 -5.66 3.64
CA ALA A 191 22.25 -4.40 2.94
C ALA A 191 20.96 -3.75 2.39
N ALA A 192 20.07 -4.55 1.80
CA ALA A 192 18.78 -4.06 1.32
C ALA A 192 17.91 -3.55 2.48
N ILE A 193 17.87 -4.26 3.61
CA ILE A 193 17.13 -3.84 4.81
C ILE A 193 17.67 -2.50 5.34
N ASP A 194 18.99 -2.34 5.46
CA ASP A 194 19.61 -1.13 5.99
C ASP A 194 19.31 0.08 5.11
N GLN A 195 19.41 -0.08 3.79
CA GLN A 195 19.09 0.97 2.82
C GLN A 195 17.62 1.38 2.87
N ILE A 196 16.72 0.39 2.86
CA ILE A 196 15.27 0.62 2.92
C ILE A 196 14.89 1.29 4.25
N HIS A 197 15.50 0.86 5.35
CA HIS A 197 15.30 1.46 6.66
C HIS A 197 15.76 2.92 6.66
N ALA A 198 16.97 3.21 6.17
CA ALA A 198 17.51 4.57 6.10
C ALA A 198 16.60 5.52 5.31
N ALA A 199 16.04 5.08 4.19
CA ALA A 199 15.07 5.87 3.42
C ALA A 199 13.73 6.07 4.16
N SER A 200 13.29 5.05 4.91
CA SER A 200 11.99 5.05 5.61
C SER A 200 11.95 5.88 6.90
N VAL A 201 13.12 6.30 7.43
CA VAL A 201 13.20 7.06 8.69
C VAL A 201 13.54 8.54 8.49
N THR A 202 13.36 9.03 7.26
CA THR A 202 13.54 10.44 6.87
C THR A 202 12.40 11.35 7.33
#